data_AF-A0A917EBR9-F1
#
_entry.id   AF-A0A917EBR9-F1
#
_cell.length_a   1.000
_cell.length_b   1.000
_cell.length_c   1.000
_cell.angle_alpha   90.00
_cell.angle_beta   90.00
_cell.angle_gamma   90.00
#
_symmetry.space_group_name_H-M   'P 1'
#
loop_
_entity.id
_entity.type
_entity.pdbx_description
1 polymer ?
#
loop_
_entity_poly.entity_id
_entity_poly.type
_entity_poly.pdbx_seq_one_letter_code
_entity_poly.pdbx_strand_id
1 'polypeptide(L)'
;MNISLSSVLLSAALLCQPVVASAASTISTSAYGITSDVKVVGTVGVTVTPKAAVSATGTPAMNVNGGLVSLKTSVDLGDLLSLRLGTGIITTGAKADNASLGVDTLNMGSSTVNDLGINLGTVLPLIGLNATTVTSVTSIKLINNIATLTGKSVLSNLALSLLGPVPIFTLGANAEVAPNFVAYDFLGVKLILNEQIATRSGNTLGLTTNALRLQLSNYAVGAKLLTGSVTVGQSHAEVFIDTLGPIPEPAVWLQMIAGFGLTGLVVRRRRTTMLLAA
;
A
#
# COMPACT_ATOMS: atom_id res chain seq x y z
N MET A 1 61.04 11.75 36.32
CA MET A 1 60.11 10.67 35.93
C MET A 1 59.32 11.18 34.74
N ASN A 2 59.82 10.93 33.52
CA ASN A 2 59.31 11.55 32.29
C ASN A 2 58.31 10.58 31.63
N ILE A 3 57.03 10.82 31.81
CA ILE A 3 55.99 10.14 31.06
C ILE A 3 56.02 10.73 29.65
N SER A 4 56.50 9.97 28.67
CA SER A 4 56.53 10.37 27.27
C SER A 4 55.10 10.58 26.77
N LEU A 5 54.77 11.78 26.29
CA LEU A 5 53.49 12.10 25.63
C LEU A 5 53.21 11.27 24.36
N SER A 6 54.15 10.44 23.92
CA SER A 6 54.10 9.65 22.69
C SER A 6 53.07 8.50 22.71
N SER A 7 52.59 8.07 23.88
CA SER A 7 51.65 6.94 24.01
C SER A 7 50.18 7.34 24.09
N VAL A 8 49.85 8.64 24.18
CA VAL A 8 48.45 9.11 24.32
C VAL A 8 47.76 9.33 22.96
N LEU A 9 48.52 9.54 21.88
CA LEU A 9 47.96 9.82 20.55
C LEU A 9 47.52 8.58 19.75
N LEU A 10 47.88 7.36 20.19
CA LEU A 10 47.51 6.13 19.48
C LEU A 10 46.19 5.50 19.97
N SER A 11 45.65 5.97 21.09
CA SER A 11 44.50 5.35 21.77
C SER A 11 43.16 6.01 21.45
N ALA A 12 43.13 7.17 20.79
CA ALA A 12 41.91 7.93 20.51
C ALA A 12 41.20 7.56 19.19
N ALA A 13 41.81 6.70 18.35
CA ALA A 13 41.27 6.36 17.03
C ALA A 13 40.33 5.12 17.02
N LEU A 14 40.10 4.47 18.16
CA LEU A 14 39.43 3.15 18.21
C LEU A 14 37.94 3.13 18.63
N LEU A 15 37.28 4.27 18.88
CA LEU A 15 35.92 4.26 19.47
C LEU A 15 34.80 4.84 18.60
N CYS A 16 35.06 5.27 17.37
CA CYS A 16 33.98 5.65 16.45
C CYS A 16 33.66 4.46 15.54
N GLN A 17 32.76 3.58 15.98
CA GLN A 17 32.19 2.59 15.07
C GLN A 17 31.37 3.34 14.02
N PRO A 18 31.66 3.18 12.71
CA PRO A 18 30.81 3.75 11.68
C PRO A 18 29.44 3.08 11.77
N VAL A 19 28.41 3.85 12.16
CA VAL A 19 27.03 3.44 11.88
C VAL A 19 26.87 3.60 10.38
N VAL A 20 26.53 2.53 9.68
CA VAL A 20 26.31 2.59 8.24
C VAL A 20 24.98 3.31 8.00
N ALA A 21 24.98 4.49 7.39
CA ALA A 21 23.77 5.08 6.83
C ALA A 21 23.39 4.28 5.57
N SER A 22 22.42 3.39 5.70
CA SER A 22 21.73 2.83 4.55
C SER A 22 20.88 3.91 3.90
N ALA A 23 20.97 4.06 2.57
CA ALA A 23 19.98 4.80 1.80
C ALA A 23 18.58 4.23 2.10
N ALA A 24 17.68 5.07 2.61
CA ALA A 24 16.36 4.64 3.04
C ALA A 24 15.45 4.42 1.84
N SER A 25 14.98 3.19 1.63
CA SER A 25 13.85 2.92 0.75
C SER A 25 12.62 3.69 1.23
N THR A 26 12.05 4.55 0.38
CA THR A 26 10.79 5.22 0.69
C THR A 26 9.65 4.23 0.50
N ILE A 27 8.79 4.15 1.52
CA ILE A 27 7.66 3.23 1.58
C ILE A 27 6.40 4.06 1.74
N SER A 28 5.31 3.60 1.12
CA SER A 28 4.00 4.20 1.30
C SER A 28 2.92 3.12 1.25
N THR A 29 1.92 3.28 2.10
CA THR A 29 0.76 2.38 2.18
C THR A 29 -0.50 3.21 2.39
N SER A 30 -1.62 2.75 1.85
CA SER A 30 -2.91 3.38 2.08
C SER A 30 -4.04 2.35 2.05
N ALA A 31 -5.16 2.69 2.68
CA ALA A 31 -6.35 1.85 2.67
C ALA A 31 -7.61 2.70 2.86
N TYR A 32 -8.71 2.27 2.25
CA TYR A 32 -10.04 2.84 2.50
C TYR A 32 -11.13 1.76 2.44
N GLY A 33 -12.27 2.05 3.07
CA GLY A 33 -13.42 1.16 3.13
C GLY A 33 -14.24 1.16 1.84
N ILE A 34 -14.82 2.31 1.47
CA ILE A 34 -15.75 2.41 0.34
C ILE A 34 -15.51 3.70 -0.45
N THR A 35 -15.63 3.59 -1.78
CA THR A 35 -15.80 4.73 -2.70
C THR A 35 -16.79 4.35 -3.81
N SER A 36 -17.43 5.36 -4.41
CA SER A 36 -18.36 5.17 -5.52
C SER A 36 -18.35 6.38 -6.44
N ASP A 37 -18.36 6.15 -7.75
CA ASP A 37 -18.47 7.18 -8.80
C ASP A 37 -19.66 6.96 -9.75
N VAL A 38 -20.59 6.09 -9.37
CA VAL A 38 -21.79 5.78 -10.14
C VAL A 38 -22.61 7.04 -10.47
N LYS A 39 -22.97 7.18 -11.74
CA LYS A 39 -23.76 8.30 -12.26
C LYS A 39 -24.67 7.88 -13.41
N VAL A 40 -25.67 8.71 -13.66
CA VAL A 40 -26.48 8.66 -14.88
C VAL A 40 -25.69 9.25 -16.04
N VAL A 41 -25.67 8.56 -17.18
CA VAL A 41 -25.04 9.07 -18.42
C VAL A 41 -25.70 10.40 -18.83
N GLY A 42 -24.87 11.41 -19.08
CA GLY A 42 -25.34 12.76 -19.45
C GLY A 42 -25.68 13.66 -18.24
N THR A 43 -25.44 13.22 -17.01
CA THR A 43 -25.64 14.03 -15.79
C THR A 43 -24.32 14.23 -15.04
N VAL A 44 -24.21 15.32 -14.27
CA VAL A 44 -23.10 15.53 -13.33
C VAL A 44 -23.21 14.48 -12.22
N GLY A 45 -22.18 13.64 -12.09
CA GLY A 45 -22.14 12.57 -11.09
C GLY A 45 -21.86 13.09 -9.68
N VAL A 46 -22.43 12.42 -8.68
CA VAL A 46 -22.09 12.63 -7.27
C VAL A 46 -21.20 11.48 -6.83
N THR A 47 -19.96 11.80 -6.45
CA THR A 47 -18.97 10.82 -6.02
C THR A 47 -18.98 10.66 -4.50
N VAL A 48 -19.03 9.42 -4.03
CA VAL A 48 -18.76 9.10 -2.63
C VAL A 48 -17.25 8.99 -2.46
N THR A 49 -16.66 10.00 -1.80
CA THR A 49 -15.23 10.03 -1.49
C THR A 49 -14.82 8.89 -0.57
N PRO A 50 -13.56 8.42 -0.66
CA PRO A 50 -13.05 7.34 0.18
C PRO A 50 -13.38 7.53 1.68
N LYS A 51 -13.92 6.48 2.30
CA LYS A 51 -14.26 6.48 3.73
C LYS A 51 -13.26 5.68 4.56
N ALA A 52 -12.97 6.19 5.77
CA ALA A 52 -11.92 5.68 6.66
C ALA A 52 -10.55 5.59 5.94
N ALA A 53 -10.20 6.60 5.15
CA ALA A 53 -8.92 6.62 4.45
C ALA A 53 -7.77 6.82 5.45
N VAL A 54 -6.76 5.96 5.37
CA VAL A 54 -5.49 6.09 6.09
C VAL A 54 -4.33 5.94 5.13
N SER A 55 -3.22 6.57 5.49
CA SER A 55 -1.95 6.37 4.81
C SER A 55 -0.80 6.43 5.81
N ALA A 56 0.28 5.72 5.50
CA ALA A 56 1.52 5.74 6.25
C ALA A 56 2.70 5.72 5.28
N THR A 57 3.67 6.63 5.48
CA THR A 57 4.84 6.79 4.62
C THR A 57 6.14 6.94 5.40
N GLY A 58 7.15 6.12 5.11
CA GLY A 58 8.55 6.43 5.45
C GLY A 58 9.21 5.69 6.62
N THR A 59 10.25 6.37 7.14
CA THR A 59 11.16 6.00 8.24
C THR A 59 11.11 7.09 9.33
N PRO A 60 10.91 6.78 10.62
CA PRO A 60 10.85 5.44 11.23
C PRO A 60 9.58 4.66 10.86
N ALA A 61 9.54 3.38 11.23
CA ALA A 61 8.37 2.53 11.00
C ALA A 61 7.10 3.17 11.56
N MET A 62 6.03 3.16 10.77
CA MET A 62 4.73 3.72 11.13
C MET A 62 3.63 2.68 10.98
N ASN A 63 2.66 2.75 11.90
CA ASN A 63 1.44 1.96 11.86
C ASN A 63 0.26 2.87 12.20
N VAL A 64 -0.58 3.13 11.21
CA VAL A 64 -1.73 4.03 11.32
C VAL A 64 -3.00 3.24 11.10
N ASN A 65 -3.90 3.32 12.07
CA ASN A 65 -5.20 2.69 12.02
C ASN A 65 -6.29 3.75 11.92
N GLY A 66 -7.30 3.48 11.10
CA GLY A 66 -8.48 4.30 10.93
C GLY A 66 -9.73 3.48 11.10
N GLY A 67 -10.85 4.17 11.29
CA GLY A 67 -12.13 3.50 11.34
C GLY A 67 -13.30 4.45 11.18
N LEU A 68 -14.43 3.87 10.80
CA LEU A 68 -15.73 4.52 10.73
C LEU A 68 -16.76 3.55 11.33
N VAL A 69 -17.50 3.99 12.33
CA VAL A 69 -18.45 3.11 13.06
C VAL A 69 -19.60 2.64 12.17
N SER A 70 -20.12 3.52 11.31
CA SER A 70 -21.11 3.17 10.30
C SER A 70 -21.09 4.16 9.15
N LEU A 71 -21.45 3.68 7.96
CA LEU A 71 -21.70 4.50 6.79
C LEU A 71 -23.14 4.27 6.33
N LYS A 72 -23.90 5.34 6.14
CA LYS A 72 -25.19 5.30 5.45
C LYS A 72 -25.24 6.49 4.50
N THR A 73 -25.05 6.25 3.21
CA THR A 73 -25.12 7.29 2.18
C THR A 73 -26.14 6.92 1.13
N SER A 74 -26.90 7.89 0.65
CA SER A 74 -27.76 7.74 -0.53
C SER A 74 -27.33 8.78 -1.56
N VAL A 75 -27.02 8.32 -2.77
CA VAL A 75 -26.79 9.17 -3.92
C VAL A 75 -28.06 9.17 -4.75
N ASP A 76 -28.65 10.35 -4.96
CA ASP A 76 -29.79 10.52 -5.84
C ASP A 76 -29.33 10.48 -7.30
N LEU A 77 -29.92 9.56 -8.07
CA LEU A 77 -29.70 9.38 -9.51
C LEU A 77 -30.92 9.87 -10.31
N GLY A 78 -31.88 10.54 -9.65
CA GLY A 78 -33.10 11.11 -10.21
C GLY A 78 -34.21 10.10 -10.46
N ASP A 79 -35.46 10.57 -10.61
CA ASP A 79 -36.67 9.75 -10.83
C ASP A 79 -36.83 8.61 -9.82
N LEU A 80 -36.59 8.92 -8.53
CA LEU A 80 -36.65 7.99 -7.40
C LEU A 80 -35.58 6.88 -7.43
N LEU A 81 -34.67 6.89 -8.40
CA LEU A 81 -33.53 5.98 -8.44
C LEU A 81 -32.43 6.48 -7.50
N SER A 82 -31.99 5.62 -6.59
CA SER A 82 -30.92 5.94 -5.67
C SER A 82 -29.89 4.82 -5.58
N LEU A 83 -28.63 5.20 -5.41
CA LEU A 83 -27.59 4.29 -4.95
C LEU A 83 -27.42 4.46 -3.45
N ARG A 84 -27.75 3.42 -2.69
CA ARG A 84 -27.66 3.40 -1.24
C ARG A 84 -26.47 2.53 -0.83
N LEU A 85 -25.53 3.14 -0.13
CA LEU A 85 -24.36 2.47 0.44
C LEU A 85 -24.51 2.44 1.96
N GLY A 86 -24.40 1.25 2.52
CA GLY A 86 -24.54 0.96 3.94
C GLY A 86 -23.36 0.11 4.42
N THR A 87 -22.82 0.46 5.58
CA THR A 87 -21.90 -0.41 6.33
C THR A 87 -22.21 -0.32 7.81
N GLY A 88 -21.88 -1.40 8.52
CA GLY A 88 -21.50 -1.33 9.92
C GLY A 88 -20.10 -0.74 10.03
N ILE A 89 -19.23 -1.40 10.78
CA ILE A 89 -17.90 -0.89 11.08
C ILE A 89 -16.97 -1.03 9.87
N ILE A 90 -16.26 0.04 9.55
CA ILE A 90 -15.09 0.04 8.65
C ILE A 90 -13.85 0.19 9.53
N THR A 91 -12.85 -0.66 9.33
CA THR A 91 -11.51 -0.52 9.93
C THR A 91 -10.47 -0.58 8.82
N THR A 92 -9.50 0.33 8.87
CA THR A 92 -8.40 0.39 7.91
C THR A 92 -7.08 0.48 8.64
N GLY A 93 -6.03 -0.05 8.02
CA GLY A 93 -4.68 -0.06 8.55
C GLY A 93 -3.68 0.20 7.45
N ALA A 94 -2.69 1.03 7.74
CA ALA A 94 -1.54 1.31 6.89
C ALA A 94 -0.27 1.15 7.74
N LYS A 95 0.55 0.17 7.41
CA LYS A 95 1.82 -0.12 8.08
C LYS A 95 2.96 -0.01 7.07
N ALA A 96 3.90 0.89 7.38
CA ALA A 96 5.15 1.08 6.67
C ALA A 96 6.29 0.72 7.63
N ASP A 97 6.99 -0.39 7.39
CA ASP A 97 8.05 -0.87 8.29
C ASP A 97 9.35 -1.01 7.52
N ASN A 98 10.26 -0.06 7.75
CA ASN A 98 11.59 -0.10 7.18
C ASN A 98 12.59 -0.54 8.26
N ALA A 99 12.93 -1.83 8.30
CA ALA A 99 13.99 -2.30 9.16
C ALA A 99 15.34 -1.80 8.61
N SER A 100 16.08 -1.07 9.45
CA SER A 100 17.41 -0.54 9.10
C SER A 100 18.43 -1.68 8.92
N LEU A 101 19.29 -1.51 7.91
CA LEU A 101 20.49 -2.28 7.54
C LEU A 101 20.27 -3.75 7.08
N GLY A 102 19.83 -3.89 5.82
CA GLY A 102 20.00 -5.11 5.01
C GLY A 102 18.90 -6.16 5.09
N VAL A 103 17.78 -5.88 5.75
CA VAL A 103 16.85 -6.92 6.23
C VAL A 103 15.39 -6.50 6.04
N ASP A 104 14.60 -7.41 5.46
CA ASP A 104 13.13 -7.53 5.47
C ASP A 104 12.30 -6.24 5.67
N THR A 105 11.96 -5.56 4.58
CA THR A 105 10.95 -4.49 4.58
C THR A 105 9.56 -5.09 4.45
N LEU A 106 8.61 -4.70 5.31
CA LEU A 106 7.21 -5.11 5.20
C LEU A 106 6.28 -3.90 5.13
N ASN A 107 5.59 -3.79 3.99
CA ASN A 107 4.55 -2.80 3.77
C ASN A 107 3.22 -3.52 3.78
N MET A 108 2.25 -3.04 4.55
CA MET A 108 0.94 -3.64 4.62
C MET A 108 -0.17 -2.59 4.63
N GLY A 109 -1.08 -2.71 3.67
CA GLY A 109 -2.37 -2.04 3.71
C GLY A 109 -3.45 -3.06 4.07
N SER A 110 -4.43 -2.67 4.88
CA SER A 110 -5.60 -3.51 5.17
C SER A 110 -6.87 -2.68 5.26
N SER A 111 -7.98 -3.26 4.81
CA SER A 111 -9.31 -2.68 4.91
C SER A 111 -10.30 -3.77 5.22
N THR A 112 -11.12 -3.59 6.25
CA THR A 112 -12.22 -4.49 6.61
C THR A 112 -13.50 -3.67 6.70
N VAL A 113 -14.53 -4.14 6.00
CA VAL A 113 -15.87 -3.55 5.98
C VAL A 113 -16.84 -4.59 6.49
N ASN A 114 -17.50 -4.31 7.60
CA ASN A 114 -18.55 -5.15 8.18
C ASN A 114 -19.94 -4.65 7.78
N ASP A 115 -20.86 -5.60 7.64
CA ASP A 115 -22.27 -5.39 7.30
C ASP A 115 -22.45 -4.53 6.04
N LEU A 116 -21.75 -4.91 4.97
CA LEU A 116 -21.84 -4.23 3.68
C LEU A 116 -23.25 -4.41 3.10
N GLY A 117 -23.85 -3.31 2.67
CA GLY A 117 -25.05 -3.28 1.84
C GLY A 117 -24.93 -2.22 0.75
N ILE A 118 -24.98 -2.65 -0.50
CA ILE A 118 -25.06 -1.79 -1.68
C ILE A 118 -26.40 -2.10 -2.33
N ASN A 119 -27.26 -1.10 -2.44
CA ASN A 119 -28.56 -1.24 -3.08
C ASN A 119 -28.72 -0.15 -4.13
N LEU A 120 -28.93 -0.56 -5.37
CA LEU A 120 -29.32 0.34 -6.44
C LEU A 120 -30.78 0.07 -6.77
N GLY A 121 -31.61 1.11 -6.67
CA GLY A 121 -33.00 1.02 -7.10
C GLY A 121 -33.90 2.04 -6.44
N THR A 122 -35.19 1.74 -6.46
CA THR A 122 -36.23 2.53 -5.80
C THR A 122 -36.63 1.84 -4.49
N VAL A 123 -37.91 1.49 -4.31
CA VAL A 123 -38.39 0.73 -3.15
C VAL A 123 -37.97 -0.74 -3.23
N LEU A 124 -37.82 -1.30 -4.43
CA LEU A 124 -37.27 -2.63 -4.68
C LEU A 124 -35.85 -2.53 -5.26
N PRO A 125 -34.87 -3.31 -4.76
CA PRO A 125 -33.51 -3.28 -5.29
C PRO A 125 -33.47 -3.88 -6.69
N LEU A 126 -33.05 -3.09 -7.67
CA LEU A 126 -32.69 -3.55 -9.02
C LEU A 126 -31.35 -4.29 -8.98
N ILE A 127 -30.43 -3.81 -8.14
CA ILE A 127 -29.20 -4.52 -7.77
C ILE A 127 -29.09 -4.49 -6.25
N GLY A 128 -28.95 -5.66 -5.65
CA GLY A 128 -28.61 -5.81 -4.24
C GLY A 128 -27.27 -6.53 -4.13
N LEU A 129 -26.36 -5.99 -3.33
CA LEU A 129 -25.09 -6.63 -3.01
C LEU A 129 -24.84 -6.47 -1.52
N ASN A 130 -24.77 -7.58 -0.81
CA ASN A 130 -24.54 -7.58 0.63
C ASN A 130 -23.43 -8.55 1.02
N ALA A 131 -22.78 -8.29 2.15
CA ALA A 131 -21.80 -9.18 2.74
C ALA A 131 -21.70 -8.90 4.25
N THR A 132 -21.46 -9.94 5.05
CA THR A 132 -21.21 -9.76 6.49
C THR A 132 -19.85 -9.10 6.73
N THR A 133 -18.82 -9.56 6.00
CA THR A 133 -17.46 -9.00 6.11
C THR A 133 -16.78 -9.03 4.75
N VAL A 134 -16.13 -7.93 4.42
CA VAL A 134 -15.30 -7.79 3.22
C VAL A 134 -13.94 -7.26 3.66
N THR A 135 -12.91 -8.10 3.54
CA THR A 135 -11.54 -7.76 3.92
C THR A 135 -10.63 -7.77 2.71
N SER A 136 -9.76 -6.78 2.62
CA SER A 136 -8.63 -6.69 1.68
C SER A 136 -7.35 -6.49 2.46
N VAL A 137 -6.31 -7.21 2.06
CA VAL A 137 -4.94 -7.05 2.54
C VAL A 137 -4.01 -7.02 1.35
N THR A 138 -3.13 -6.02 1.34
CA THR A 138 -2.03 -5.91 0.40
C THR A 138 -0.75 -5.90 1.21
N SER A 139 0.24 -6.70 0.82
CA SER A 139 1.59 -6.57 1.34
C SER A 139 2.64 -6.54 0.25
N ILE A 140 3.71 -5.79 0.52
CA ILE A 140 4.95 -5.86 -0.23
C ILE A 140 6.06 -6.18 0.75
N LYS A 141 6.78 -7.26 0.46
CA LYS A 141 7.92 -7.72 1.23
C LYS A 141 9.19 -7.54 0.41
N LEU A 142 10.17 -6.79 0.90
CA LEU A 142 11.46 -6.61 0.23
C LEU A 142 12.54 -7.34 1.00
N ILE A 143 13.20 -8.32 0.37
CA ILE A 143 14.36 -9.02 0.93
C ILE A 143 15.48 -8.94 -0.11
N ASN A 144 16.65 -8.42 0.26
CA ASN A 144 17.81 -8.33 -0.63
C ASN A 144 17.47 -7.71 -2.00
N ASN A 145 16.69 -6.62 -2.01
CA ASN A 145 16.17 -5.96 -3.22
C ASN A 145 15.22 -6.79 -4.10
N ILE A 146 14.77 -7.96 -3.64
CA ILE A 146 13.74 -8.76 -4.29
C ILE A 146 12.40 -8.48 -3.60
N ALA A 147 11.46 -7.89 -4.35
CA ALA A 147 10.13 -7.60 -3.85
C ALA A 147 9.17 -8.75 -4.13
N THR A 148 8.47 -9.21 -3.10
CA THR A 148 7.33 -10.11 -3.21
C THR A 148 6.05 -9.32 -2.93
N LEU A 149 5.15 -9.29 -3.89
CA LEU A 149 3.87 -8.60 -3.81
C LEU A 149 2.79 -9.64 -3.50
N THR A 150 1.96 -9.40 -2.49
CA THR A 150 0.86 -10.31 -2.12
C THR A 150 -0.41 -9.50 -1.91
N GLY A 151 -1.45 -9.83 -2.67
CA GLY A 151 -2.81 -9.32 -2.46
C GLY A 151 -3.71 -10.45 -2.02
N LYS A 152 -4.64 -10.18 -1.11
CA LYS A 152 -5.63 -11.15 -0.66
C LYS A 152 -6.92 -10.46 -0.28
N SER A 153 -8.03 -11.15 -0.55
CA SER A 153 -9.35 -10.73 -0.11
C SER A 153 -10.09 -11.90 0.52
N VAL A 154 -10.78 -11.62 1.63
CA VAL A 154 -11.62 -12.58 2.35
C VAL A 154 -13.03 -12.01 2.42
N LEU A 155 -14.01 -12.79 1.96
CA LEU A 155 -15.41 -12.36 1.92
C LEU A 155 -16.26 -13.33 2.73
N SER A 156 -17.24 -12.81 3.45
CA SER A 156 -18.15 -13.64 4.25
C SER A 156 -19.61 -13.33 3.89
N ASN A 157 -20.33 -14.38 3.51
CA ASN A 157 -21.76 -14.33 3.15
C ASN A 157 -22.05 -13.27 2.09
N LEU A 158 -21.20 -13.19 1.06
CA LEU A 158 -21.43 -12.28 -0.06
C LEU A 158 -22.64 -12.79 -0.85
N ALA A 159 -23.62 -11.94 -1.12
CA ALA A 159 -24.69 -12.25 -2.06
C ALA A 159 -24.95 -11.08 -3.01
N LEU A 160 -25.04 -11.40 -4.31
CA LEU A 160 -25.46 -10.49 -5.37
C LEU A 160 -26.85 -10.92 -5.84
N SER A 161 -27.80 -9.99 -5.86
CA SER A 161 -29.12 -10.15 -6.46
C SER A 161 -29.34 -9.10 -7.56
N LEU A 162 -30.05 -9.50 -8.60
CA LEU A 162 -30.50 -8.62 -9.69
C LEU A 162 -31.99 -8.79 -9.88
N LEU A 163 -32.69 -7.68 -10.12
CA LEU A 163 -34.13 -7.64 -10.40
C LEU A 163 -34.98 -8.33 -9.32
N GLY A 164 -34.59 -8.22 -8.05
CA GLY A 164 -35.32 -8.81 -6.94
C GLY A 164 -34.43 -9.22 -5.76
N PRO A 165 -35.04 -9.86 -4.74
CA PRO A 165 -34.34 -10.24 -3.51
C PRO A 165 -33.57 -11.56 -3.62
N VAL A 166 -33.80 -12.36 -4.67
CA VAL A 166 -33.19 -13.68 -4.81
C VAL A 166 -31.74 -13.52 -5.28
N PRO A 167 -30.74 -14.03 -4.53
CA PRO A 167 -29.35 -14.00 -4.97
C PRO A 167 -29.13 -14.85 -6.22
N ILE A 168 -28.46 -14.26 -7.20
CA ILE A 168 -27.98 -14.95 -8.41
C ILE A 168 -26.54 -15.46 -8.26
N PHE A 169 -25.82 -14.92 -7.28
CA PHE A 169 -24.47 -15.34 -6.92
C PHE A 169 -24.30 -15.23 -5.41
N THR A 170 -23.64 -16.22 -4.81
CA THR A 170 -23.32 -16.23 -3.38
C THR A 170 -21.93 -16.79 -3.12
N LEU A 171 -21.28 -16.32 -2.06
CA LEU A 171 -20.14 -16.96 -1.43
C LEU A 171 -20.47 -17.25 0.03
N GLY A 172 -19.95 -18.37 0.54
CA GLY A 172 -20.09 -18.75 1.94
C GLY A 172 -19.23 -17.89 2.89
N ALA A 173 -19.08 -18.36 4.11
CA ALA A 173 -18.24 -17.71 5.11
C ALA A 173 -16.74 -17.88 4.79
N ASN A 174 -15.95 -16.82 5.03
CA ASN A 174 -14.49 -16.80 4.87
C ASN A 174 -14.00 -17.28 3.49
N ALA A 175 -14.76 -16.96 2.43
CA ALA A 175 -14.41 -17.31 1.07
C ALA A 175 -13.19 -16.50 0.61
N GLU A 176 -12.19 -17.22 0.11
CA GLU A 176 -11.04 -16.68 -0.60
C GLU A 176 -11.16 -17.02 -2.06
N VAL A 177 -10.97 -16.03 -2.92
CA VAL A 177 -11.04 -16.20 -4.38
C VAL A 177 -9.69 -15.85 -5.01
N ALA A 178 -9.42 -16.45 -6.15
CA ALA A 178 -8.21 -16.18 -6.92
C ALA A 178 -8.10 -14.67 -7.26
N PRO A 179 -6.89 -14.14 -7.48
CA PRO A 179 -6.71 -12.77 -7.94
C PRO A 179 -7.53 -12.48 -9.21
N ASN A 180 -8.16 -11.31 -9.27
CA ASN A 180 -8.96 -10.82 -10.40
C ASN A 180 -10.14 -11.74 -10.78
N PHE A 181 -10.75 -12.41 -9.80
CA PHE A 181 -11.87 -13.31 -10.04
C PHE A 181 -13.12 -12.54 -10.47
N VAL A 182 -13.66 -12.85 -11.65
CA VAL A 182 -14.91 -12.28 -12.15
C VAL A 182 -16.06 -13.16 -11.70
N ALA A 183 -16.80 -12.71 -10.69
CA ALA A 183 -17.93 -13.44 -10.12
C ALA A 183 -19.19 -13.32 -10.98
N TYR A 184 -19.36 -12.19 -11.67
CA TYR A 184 -20.51 -11.91 -12.52
C TYR A 184 -20.12 -10.92 -13.63
N ASP A 185 -20.61 -11.12 -14.84
CA ASP A 185 -20.39 -10.21 -15.99
C ASP A 185 -21.54 -10.36 -16.99
N PHE A 186 -22.63 -9.63 -16.79
CA PHE A 186 -23.79 -9.70 -17.68
C PHE A 186 -24.67 -8.44 -17.56
N LEU A 187 -25.37 -8.10 -18.66
CA LEU A 187 -26.26 -6.93 -18.78
C LEU A 187 -25.64 -5.59 -18.34
N GLY A 188 -24.33 -5.41 -18.53
CA GLY A 188 -23.65 -4.17 -18.12
C GLY A 188 -23.39 -4.07 -16.61
N VAL A 189 -23.58 -5.15 -15.86
CA VAL A 189 -23.13 -5.27 -14.46
C VAL A 189 -21.98 -6.26 -14.42
N LYS A 190 -20.87 -5.85 -13.81
CA LYS A 190 -19.70 -6.70 -13.59
C LYS A 190 -19.27 -6.67 -12.14
N LEU A 191 -19.11 -7.83 -11.53
CA LEU A 191 -18.62 -8.01 -10.17
C LEU A 191 -17.25 -8.68 -10.24
N ILE A 192 -16.23 -7.96 -9.78
CA ILE A 192 -14.85 -8.45 -9.69
C ILE A 192 -14.49 -8.54 -8.22
N LEU A 193 -13.93 -9.68 -7.82
CA LEU A 193 -13.50 -9.96 -6.47
C LEU A 193 -11.98 -10.14 -6.45
N ASN A 194 -11.36 -9.75 -5.33
CA ASN A 194 -9.91 -9.80 -5.14
C ASN A 194 -9.14 -9.22 -6.34
N GLU A 195 -9.56 -8.04 -6.80
CA GLU A 195 -8.89 -7.38 -7.92
C GLU A 195 -7.51 -6.92 -7.47
N GLN A 196 -6.47 -7.35 -8.19
CA GLN A 196 -5.08 -7.05 -7.90
C GLN A 196 -4.45 -6.33 -9.08
N ILE A 197 -4.01 -5.10 -8.82
CA ILE A 197 -3.40 -4.21 -9.81
C ILE A 197 -1.96 -3.97 -9.37
N ALA A 198 -1.03 -4.68 -9.99
CA ALA A 198 0.39 -4.43 -9.80
C ALA A 198 0.83 -3.24 -10.67
N THR A 199 1.59 -2.33 -10.08
CA THR A 199 2.15 -1.16 -10.78
C THR A 199 3.67 -1.16 -10.68
N ARG A 200 4.31 -0.66 -11.73
CA ARG A 200 5.76 -0.41 -11.75
C ARG A 200 6.03 0.90 -12.46
N SER A 201 6.71 1.81 -11.77
CA SER A 201 7.16 3.08 -12.34
C SER A 201 8.61 3.31 -11.93
N GLY A 202 9.54 3.12 -12.87
CA GLY A 202 10.97 3.11 -12.60
C GLY A 202 11.33 2.11 -11.49
N ASN A 203 11.79 2.65 -10.36
CA ASN A 203 12.22 1.91 -9.18
C ASN A 203 11.10 1.72 -8.14
N THR A 204 9.90 2.24 -8.38
CA THR A 204 8.74 2.04 -7.51
C THR A 204 7.93 0.82 -7.97
N LEU A 205 7.71 -0.11 -7.05
CA LEU A 205 6.78 -1.22 -7.21
C LEU A 205 5.57 -0.99 -6.32
N GLY A 206 4.38 -1.18 -6.86
CA GLY A 206 3.13 -1.03 -6.13
C GLY A 206 2.20 -2.21 -6.36
N LEU A 207 1.32 -2.43 -5.39
CA LEU A 207 0.20 -3.33 -5.50
C LEU A 207 -1.02 -2.65 -4.91
N THR A 208 -2.14 -2.71 -5.62
CA THR A 208 -3.45 -2.32 -5.10
C THR A 208 -4.35 -3.55 -5.12
N THR A 209 -4.96 -3.86 -3.97
CA THR A 209 -5.96 -4.93 -3.85
C THR A 209 -7.31 -4.34 -3.48
N ASN A 210 -8.29 -4.50 -4.38
CA ASN A 210 -9.68 -4.21 -4.08
C ASN A 210 -10.37 -5.53 -3.73
N ALA A 211 -11.00 -5.61 -2.56
CA ALA A 211 -11.74 -6.81 -2.18
C ALA A 211 -12.91 -7.07 -3.12
N LEU A 212 -13.61 -5.99 -3.48
CA LEU A 212 -14.76 -6.04 -4.37
C LEU A 212 -14.83 -4.78 -5.23
N ARG A 213 -15.12 -4.97 -6.51
CA ARG A 213 -15.54 -3.90 -7.42
C ARG A 213 -16.81 -4.28 -8.16
N LEU A 214 -17.87 -3.52 -7.92
CA LEU A 214 -19.10 -3.57 -8.72
C LEU A 214 -19.00 -2.48 -9.77
N GLN A 215 -18.97 -2.88 -11.05
CA GLN A 215 -18.90 -1.97 -12.18
C GLN A 215 -20.22 -1.99 -12.94
N LEU A 216 -20.69 -0.78 -13.29
CA LEU A 216 -21.83 -0.55 -14.15
C LEU A 216 -21.32 0.05 -15.46
N SER A 217 -21.65 -0.58 -16.58
CA SER A 217 -21.29 -0.12 -17.92
C SER A 217 -22.55 -0.07 -18.76
N ASN A 218 -23.08 1.15 -18.92
CA ASN A 218 -24.36 1.39 -19.60
C ASN A 218 -25.49 0.50 -19.07
N TYR A 219 -25.56 0.32 -17.75
CA TYR A 219 -26.61 -0.49 -17.13
C TYR A 219 -27.96 0.22 -17.28
N ALA A 220 -28.88 -0.41 -18.00
CA ALA A 220 -30.18 0.18 -18.30
C ALA A 220 -31.14 0.09 -17.11
N VAL A 221 -31.66 1.24 -16.70
CA VAL A 221 -32.71 1.35 -15.66
C VAL A 221 -33.79 2.29 -16.19
N GLY A 222 -34.91 1.71 -16.64
CA GLY A 222 -35.95 2.46 -17.34
C GLY A 222 -35.38 3.13 -18.61
N ALA A 223 -35.54 4.44 -18.74
CA ALA A 223 -35.01 5.22 -19.86
C ALA A 223 -33.58 5.76 -19.64
N LYS A 224 -32.92 5.37 -18.53
CA LYS A 224 -31.60 5.87 -18.15
C LYS A 224 -30.54 4.79 -18.29
N LEU A 225 -29.29 5.23 -18.49
CA LEU A 225 -28.11 4.38 -18.45
C LEU A 225 -27.24 4.81 -17.27
N LEU A 226 -26.78 3.83 -16.48
CA LEU A 226 -25.84 4.05 -15.39
C LEU A 226 -24.43 3.61 -15.78
N THR A 227 -23.45 4.40 -15.35
CA THR A 227 -22.04 4.08 -15.53
C THR A 227 -21.23 4.46 -14.29
N GLY A 228 -20.13 3.77 -14.06
CA GLY A 228 -19.22 3.99 -12.93
C GLY A 228 -19.04 2.73 -12.12
N SER A 229 -18.52 2.88 -10.90
CA SER A 229 -18.19 1.75 -10.05
C SER A 229 -18.43 2.03 -8.58
N VAL A 230 -18.56 0.95 -7.82
CA VAL A 230 -18.44 0.94 -6.35
C VAL A 230 -17.28 0.03 -6.01
N THR A 231 -16.28 0.58 -5.31
CA THR A 231 -15.11 -0.17 -4.85
C THR A 231 -15.16 -0.29 -3.33
N VAL A 232 -15.01 -1.51 -2.83
CA VAL A 232 -15.07 -1.85 -1.42
C VAL A 232 -13.80 -2.58 -1.00
N GLY A 233 -13.28 -2.20 0.16
CA GLY A 233 -12.09 -2.77 0.76
C GLY A 233 -10.88 -2.56 -0.14
N GLN A 234 -10.41 -1.34 -0.34
CA GLN A 234 -9.14 -1.12 -1.01
C GLN A 234 -8.00 -1.09 0.01
N SER A 235 -6.93 -1.80 -0.30
CA SER A 235 -5.62 -1.61 0.29
C SER A 235 -4.57 -1.41 -0.80
N HIS A 236 -3.56 -0.62 -0.50
CA HIS A 236 -2.46 -0.29 -1.39
C HIS A 236 -1.15 -0.29 -0.60
N ALA A 237 -0.11 -0.78 -1.25
CA ALA A 237 1.26 -0.69 -0.77
C ALA A 237 2.20 -0.39 -1.94
N GLU A 238 3.21 0.42 -1.69
CA GLU A 238 4.28 0.72 -2.63
C GLU A 238 5.64 0.74 -1.92
N VAL A 239 6.68 0.37 -2.67
CA VAL A 239 8.07 0.43 -2.23
C VAL A 239 8.91 1.05 -3.34
N PHE A 240 9.74 2.02 -2.98
CA PHE A 240 10.83 2.50 -3.82
C PHE A 240 12.08 1.67 -3.53
N ILE A 241 12.63 1.03 -4.57
CA ILE A 241 13.86 0.24 -4.49
C ILE A 241 15.01 1.12 -4.98
N ASP A 242 15.89 1.57 -4.08
CA ASP A 242 17.12 2.21 -4.53
C ASP A 242 18.05 1.16 -5.15
N THR A 243 18.44 1.40 -6.41
CA THR A 243 19.35 0.53 -7.17
C THR A 243 20.81 0.95 -7.02
N LEU A 244 21.09 2.11 -6.44
CA LEU A 244 22.44 2.51 -6.08
C LEU A 244 22.82 1.79 -4.79
N GLY A 245 23.83 0.91 -4.86
CA GLY A 245 24.36 0.24 -3.67
C GLY A 245 24.76 1.24 -2.58
N PRO A 246 24.94 0.79 -1.33
CA PRO A 246 25.26 1.69 -0.22
C PRO A 246 26.45 2.58 -0.57
N ILE A 247 26.22 3.89 -0.71
CA ILE A 247 27.27 4.86 -0.94
C ILE A 247 28.04 4.98 0.38
N PRO A 248 29.38 4.81 0.40
CA PRO A 248 30.16 4.99 1.62
C PRO A 248 29.88 6.36 2.22
N GLU A 249 29.67 6.44 3.53
CA GLU A 249 29.44 7.71 4.20
C GLU A 249 30.64 8.64 4.08
N PRO A 250 30.45 9.97 4.22
CA PRO A 250 31.57 10.91 4.30
C PRO A 250 32.65 10.50 5.30
N ALA A 251 32.28 9.85 6.42
CA ALA A 251 33.23 9.31 7.39
C ALA A 251 34.10 8.18 6.81
N VAL A 252 33.52 7.28 6.01
CA VAL A 252 34.25 6.21 5.31
C VAL A 252 35.19 6.81 4.26
N TRP A 253 34.73 7.82 3.52
CA TRP A 253 35.60 8.58 2.61
C TRP A 253 36.76 9.22 3.35
N LEU A 254 36.49 9.85 4.49
CA LEU A 254 37.52 10.48 5.33
C LEU A 254 38.51 9.45 5.87
N GLN A 255 38.05 8.26 6.27
CA GLN A 255 38.93 7.17 6.70
C GLN A 255 39.80 6.65 5.55
N MET A 256 39.25 6.49 4.34
CA MET A 256 40.02 6.13 3.16
C MET A 256 41.06 7.21 2.83
N ILE A 257 40.66 8.47 2.80
CA ILE A 257 41.55 9.62 2.54
C ILE A 257 42.65 9.70 3.60
N ALA A 258 42.30 9.53 4.89
CA ALA A 258 43.27 9.52 5.98
C ALA A 258 44.23 8.34 5.86
N GLY A 259 43.73 7.13 5.56
CA GLY A 259 44.54 5.93 5.36
C GLY A 259 45.55 6.10 4.22
N PHE A 260 45.10 6.60 3.07
CA PHE A 260 45.99 6.89 1.94
C PHE A 260 46.97 8.04 2.24
N GLY A 261 46.50 9.09 2.91
CA GLY A 261 47.34 10.23 3.30
C GLY A 261 48.45 9.84 4.27
N LEU A 262 48.14 9.05 5.30
CA LEU A 262 49.11 8.55 6.27
C LEU A 262 50.12 7.60 5.62
N THR A 263 49.67 6.69 4.76
CA THR A 263 50.55 5.79 4.00
C THR A 263 51.52 6.58 3.12
N GLY A 264 51.03 7.61 2.41
CA GLY A 264 51.86 8.49 1.60
C GLY A 264 52.91 9.26 2.41
N LEU A 265 52.55 9.77 3.60
CA LEU A 265 53.48 10.46 4.49
C LEU A 265 54.60 9.54 5.00
N VAL A 266 54.28 8.28 5.34
CA VAL A 266 55.27 7.29 5.77
C VAL A 266 56.27 6.99 4.66
N VAL A 267 55.80 6.79 3.43
CA VAL A 267 56.67 6.54 2.27
C VAL A 267 57.56 7.75 1.97
N ARG A 268 57.01 8.97 2.04
CA ARG A 268 57.77 10.21 1.81
C ARG A 268 58.88 10.40 2.86
N ARG A 269 58.59 10.13 4.13
CA ARG A 269 59.59 10.17 5.21
C ARG A 269 60.72 9.19 4.98
N ARG A 270 60.42 7.93 4.61
CA ARG A 270 61.45 6.92 4.31
C ARG A 270 62.37 7.34 3.16
N ARG A 271 61.84 7.94 2.10
CA ARG A 271 62.65 8.46 0.98
C ARG A 271 63.59 9.59 1.39
N THR A 272 63.12 10.54 2.20
CA THR A 272 63.99 11.62 2.70
C THR A 272 65.11 11.12 3.61
N THR A 273 64.85 10.10 4.43
CA THR A 273 65.90 9.51 5.28
C THR A 273 66.95 8.75 4.45
N MET A 274 66.54 8.08 3.36
CA MET A 274 67.49 7.43 2.45
C MET A 274 68.34 8.43 1.66
N LEU A 275 67.78 9.58 1.26
CA LEU A 275 68.52 10.63 0.54
C LEU A 275 69.49 11.42 1.42
N LEU A 276 69.30 11.43 2.75
CA LEU A 276 70.22 12.05 3.72
C LEU A 276 71.31 11.10 4.21
N ALA A 277 71.20 9.80 3.89
CA ALA A 277 72.14 8.76 4.27
C ALA A 277 73.07 8.30 3.12
N ALA A 278 72.94 8.93 1.95
CA ALA A 278 73.84 8.79 0.80
C ALA A 278 74.69 10.07 0.67
#